data_AF-A0A523K5Y3-F1
#
_entry.id   AF-A0A523K5Y3-F1
#
_cell.length_a   1.000
_cell.length_b   1.000
_cell.length_c   1.000
_cell.angle_alpha   90.00
_cell.angle_beta   90.00
_cell.angle_gamma   90.00
#
_symmetry.space_group_name_H-M   'P 1'
#
loop_
_entity.id
_entity.type
_entity.pdbx_description
1 polymer ?
#
loop_
_entity_poly.entity_id
_entity_poly.type
_entity_poly.pdbx_seq_one_letter_code
_entity_poly.pdbx_strand_id
1 'polypeptide(L)'
;MIREDVSLLPPFLPPKQSARWTTLMLIVTMVVAWVGVGINLNEVRDLFAAARGEQVMLGSRIAQLYTNWILLFSQLALLGVAGTSFILWLYQVRANLRAFGARRMDYGREWCVLGFVIPGLNFYRPYQVMAEIWQASAPQNLDPFDWRNVAISKLVPTWWGVCLACAGFEFLALLTSFNSGLSLPRLQVVAILNILADTSAALACCLTIFMVSRVSHAQLDKWDKLESRGLLGASSAPA
;
A
#
# COMPACT_ATOMS: atom_id res chain seq x y z
N MET A 1 13.70 44.87 -21.65
CA MET A 1 12.45 44.17 -22.02
C MET A 1 12.74 42.67 -21.97
N ILE A 2 12.72 42.06 -20.78
CA ILE A 2 12.73 40.61 -20.59
C ILE A 2 11.90 40.38 -19.32
N ARG A 3 10.63 39.98 -19.48
CA ARG A 3 9.91 39.29 -18.41
C ARG A 3 10.38 37.84 -18.55
N GLU A 4 11.22 37.39 -17.64
CA GLU A 4 11.32 35.96 -17.38
C GLU A 4 10.12 35.63 -16.51
N ASP A 5 9.09 35.07 -17.13
CA ASP A 5 7.88 34.59 -16.46
C ASP A 5 8.24 33.31 -15.71
N VAL A 6 8.97 33.47 -14.60
CA VAL A 6 9.28 32.37 -13.67
C VAL A 6 7.95 31.82 -13.17
N SER A 7 7.60 30.62 -13.62
CA SER A 7 6.46 29.88 -13.08
C SER A 7 6.56 29.85 -11.55
N LEU A 8 5.57 30.42 -10.86
CA LEU A 8 5.49 30.41 -9.39
C LEU A 8 5.17 29.01 -8.83
N LEU A 9 4.97 28.02 -9.70
CA LEU A 9 4.66 26.65 -9.32
C LEU A 9 5.95 25.84 -9.14
N PRO A 10 6.01 24.95 -8.13
CA PRO A 10 7.16 24.08 -7.95
C PRO A 10 7.33 23.12 -9.14
N PRO A 11 8.56 22.64 -9.40
CA PRO A 11 8.83 21.72 -10.50
C PRO A 11 8.07 20.40 -10.32
N PHE A 12 7.59 19.84 -11.42
CA PHE A 12 6.97 18.52 -11.45
C PHE A 12 8.05 17.42 -11.43
N LEU A 13 7.88 16.44 -10.55
CA LEU A 13 8.80 15.32 -10.40
C LEU A 13 8.14 14.06 -10.98
N PRO A 14 8.56 13.55 -12.15
CA PRO A 14 7.91 12.40 -12.78
C PRO A 14 7.99 11.15 -11.89
N PRO A 15 6.84 10.53 -11.51
CA PRO A 15 6.81 9.42 -10.57
C PRO A 15 7.25 8.07 -11.17
N LYS A 16 7.77 8.04 -12.41
CA LYS A 16 8.06 6.79 -13.14
C LYS A 16 9.02 5.87 -12.40
N GLN A 17 10.11 6.41 -11.83
CA GLN A 17 11.13 5.58 -11.16
C GLN A 17 10.64 5.07 -9.81
N SER A 18 10.06 5.94 -8.98
CA SER A 18 9.51 5.57 -7.67
C SER A 18 8.34 4.58 -7.80
N ALA A 19 7.47 4.77 -8.79
CA ALA A 19 6.39 3.83 -9.10
C ALA A 19 6.92 2.45 -9.51
N ARG A 20 7.97 2.39 -10.34
CA ARG A 20 8.60 1.11 -10.74
C ARG A 20 9.18 0.36 -9.55
N TRP A 21 9.96 1.02 -8.70
CA TRP A 21 10.53 0.40 -7.51
C TRP A 21 9.45 -0.06 -6.52
N THR A 22 8.45 0.78 -6.28
CA THR A 22 7.31 0.44 -5.43
C THR A 22 6.57 -0.78 -5.96
N THR A 23 6.27 -0.82 -7.26
CA THR A 23 5.63 -1.98 -7.91
C THR A 23 6.49 -3.24 -7.79
N LEU A 24 7.81 -3.16 -8.01
CA LEU A 24 8.71 -4.30 -7.87
C LEU A 24 8.66 -4.88 -6.45
N MET A 25 8.79 -4.02 -5.43
CA MET A 25 8.76 -4.43 -4.02
C MET A 25 7.40 -5.02 -3.64
N LEU A 26 6.30 -4.46 -4.14
CA LEU A 26 4.95 -5.01 -3.93
C LEU A 26 4.75 -6.36 -4.62
N ILE A 27 5.35 -6.59 -5.80
CA ILE A 27 5.30 -7.90 -6.47
C ILE A 27 6.04 -8.94 -5.62
N VAL A 28 7.24 -8.64 -5.15
CA VAL A 28 8.00 -9.55 -4.27
C VAL A 28 7.22 -9.85 -3.00
N THR A 29 6.65 -8.82 -2.37
CA THR A 29 5.80 -8.97 -1.18
C THR A 29 4.58 -9.85 -1.44
N MET A 30 3.91 -9.65 -2.59
CA MET A 30 2.76 -10.46 -3.01
C MET A 30 3.13 -11.93 -3.23
N VAL A 31 4.30 -12.20 -3.83
CA VAL A 31 4.79 -13.57 -4.03
C VAL A 31 5.08 -14.23 -2.68
N VAL A 32 5.73 -13.54 -1.76
CA VAL A 32 6.00 -14.07 -0.40
C VAL A 32 4.71 -14.30 0.37
N ALA A 33 3.71 -13.44 0.25
CA ALA A 33 2.39 -13.65 0.84
C ALA A 33 1.74 -14.93 0.29
N TRP A 34 1.79 -15.18 -1.02
CA TRP A 34 1.27 -16.44 -1.60
C TRP A 34 2.04 -17.68 -1.14
N VAL A 35 3.36 -17.59 -0.96
CA VAL A 35 4.15 -18.66 -0.34
C VAL A 35 3.70 -18.90 1.11
N GLY A 36 3.44 -17.83 1.86
CA GLY A 36 2.87 -17.89 3.21
C GLY A 36 1.53 -18.62 3.27
N VAL A 37 0.60 -18.34 2.34
CA VAL A 37 -0.66 -19.09 2.21
C VAL A 37 -0.40 -20.60 2.09
N GLY A 38 0.53 -21.00 1.22
CA GLY A 38 0.87 -22.41 1.03
C GLY A 38 1.47 -23.07 2.29
N ILE A 39 2.34 -22.34 3.00
CA ILE A 39 2.93 -22.81 4.26
C ILE A 39 1.84 -22.99 5.33
N ASN A 40 0.97 -22.02 5.51
CA ASN A 40 -0.11 -22.08 6.51
C ASN A 40 -1.17 -23.15 6.15
N LEU A 41 -1.44 -23.40 4.86
CA LEU A 41 -2.31 -24.51 4.43
C LEU A 41 -1.75 -25.88 4.83
N ASN A 42 -0.43 -26.08 4.68
CA ASN A 42 0.23 -27.30 5.14
C ASN A 42 0.15 -27.43 6.67
N GLU A 43 0.32 -26.33 7.41
CA GLU A 43 0.19 -26.33 8.87
C GLU A 43 -1.22 -26.72 9.32
N VAL A 44 -2.25 -26.13 8.71
CA VAL A 44 -3.65 -26.48 8.97
C VAL A 44 -3.87 -27.97 8.74
N ARG A 45 -3.42 -28.52 7.59
CA ARG A 45 -3.54 -29.94 7.29
C ARG A 45 -2.91 -30.80 8.39
N ASP A 46 -1.70 -30.48 8.82
CA ASP A 46 -0.98 -31.25 9.82
C ASP A 46 -1.62 -31.11 11.22
N LEU A 47 -2.19 -29.94 11.57
CA LEU A 47 -2.92 -29.74 12.82
C LEU A 47 -4.24 -30.52 12.85
N PHE A 48 -4.95 -30.60 11.72
CA PHE A 48 -6.14 -31.44 11.61
C PHE A 48 -5.82 -32.93 11.60
N ALA A 49 -4.69 -33.35 11.03
CA ALA A 49 -4.19 -34.72 11.14
C ALA A 49 -3.93 -35.11 12.60
N ALA A 50 -3.21 -34.25 13.34
CA ALA A 50 -2.97 -34.46 14.77
C ALA A 50 -4.29 -34.53 15.59
N ALA A 51 -5.30 -33.74 15.21
CA ALA A 51 -6.62 -33.76 15.87
C ALA A 51 -7.37 -35.09 15.68
N ARG A 52 -7.08 -35.81 14.59
CA ARG A 52 -7.60 -37.16 14.33
C ARG A 52 -6.78 -38.26 15.01
N GLY A 53 -5.74 -37.91 15.77
CA GLY A 53 -4.83 -38.86 16.40
C GLY A 53 -3.75 -39.42 15.46
N GLU A 54 -3.58 -38.84 14.27
CA GLU A 54 -2.51 -39.24 13.36
C GLU A 54 -1.15 -38.80 13.92
N GLN A 55 -0.16 -39.68 13.85
CA GLN A 55 1.21 -39.39 14.26
C GLN A 55 1.85 -38.41 13.28
N VAL A 56 2.01 -37.16 13.69
CA VAL A 56 2.75 -36.16 12.91
C VAL A 56 4.22 -36.25 13.28
N MET A 57 5.08 -36.42 12.27
CA MET A 57 6.52 -36.59 12.47
C MET A 57 7.12 -35.37 13.19
N LEU A 58 7.87 -35.60 14.28
CA LEU A 58 8.50 -34.51 15.03
C LEU A 58 9.41 -33.62 14.15
N GLY A 59 10.13 -34.24 13.21
CA GLY A 59 10.97 -33.53 12.24
C GLY A 59 10.20 -32.55 11.35
N SER A 60 8.98 -32.89 10.91
CA SER A 60 8.17 -31.97 10.10
C SER A 60 7.66 -30.79 10.93
N ARG A 61 7.29 -31.02 12.19
CA ARG A 61 6.92 -29.94 13.12
C ARG A 61 8.05 -28.96 13.39
N ILE A 62 9.26 -29.47 13.62
CA ILE A 62 10.44 -28.61 13.85
C ILE A 62 10.76 -27.80 12.59
N ALA A 63 10.77 -28.43 11.40
CA ALA A 63 10.98 -27.73 10.13
C ALA A 63 9.92 -26.64 9.87
N GLN A 64 8.67 -26.91 10.22
CA GLN A 64 7.58 -25.93 10.12
C GLN A 64 7.81 -24.71 11.03
N LEU A 65 8.24 -24.91 12.28
CA LEU A 65 8.55 -23.81 13.19
C LEU A 65 9.62 -22.88 12.62
N TYR A 66 10.73 -23.43 12.09
CA TYR A 66 11.76 -22.62 11.45
C TYR A 66 11.25 -21.91 10.20
N THR A 67 10.45 -22.59 9.39
CA THR A 67 9.84 -22.00 8.19
C THR A 67 8.94 -20.81 8.55
N ASN A 68 8.13 -20.94 9.60
CA ASN A 68 7.27 -19.86 10.08
C ASN A 68 8.07 -18.65 10.58
N TRP A 69 9.17 -18.86 11.31
CA TRP A 69 10.05 -17.77 11.72
C TRP A 69 10.71 -17.07 10.53
N ILE A 70 11.24 -17.84 9.57
CA ILE A 70 11.85 -17.29 8.35
C ILE A 70 10.81 -16.48 7.57
N LEU A 71 9.60 -17.01 7.42
CA LEU A 71 8.50 -16.33 6.74
C LEU A 71 8.15 -15.02 7.44
N LEU A 72 7.96 -15.04 8.76
CA LEU A 72 7.64 -13.86 9.56
C LEU A 72 8.68 -12.76 9.39
N PHE A 73 9.96 -13.08 9.57
CA PHE A 73 11.04 -12.08 9.43
C PHE A 73 11.17 -11.57 7.99
N SER A 74 10.95 -12.44 7.00
CA SER A 74 10.93 -12.05 5.58
C SER A 74 9.79 -11.08 5.28
N GLN A 75 8.59 -11.35 5.78
CA GLN A 75 7.41 -10.50 5.65
C GLN A 75 7.61 -9.15 6.34
N LEU A 76 8.17 -9.12 7.56
CA LEU A 76 8.48 -7.88 8.28
C LEU A 76 9.53 -7.03 7.52
N ALA A 77 10.58 -7.66 7.00
CA ALA A 77 11.58 -6.97 6.20
C ALA A 77 10.98 -6.38 4.92
N LEU A 78 10.16 -7.16 4.21
CA LEU A 78 9.46 -6.71 3.00
C LEU A 78 8.45 -5.61 3.29
N LEU A 79 7.71 -5.68 4.40
CA LEU A 79 6.83 -4.61 4.85
C LEU A 79 7.61 -3.30 5.06
N GLY A 80 8.77 -3.38 5.70
CA GLY A 80 9.65 -2.22 5.88
C GLY A 80 10.12 -1.61 4.56
N VAL A 81 10.63 -2.44 3.65
CA VAL A 81 11.16 -1.96 2.35
C VAL A 81 10.05 -1.48 1.43
N ALA A 82 9.01 -2.29 1.19
CA ALA A 82 7.88 -1.96 0.34
C ALA A 82 7.07 -0.77 0.89
N GLY A 83 6.85 -0.74 2.21
CA GLY A 83 6.20 0.37 2.90
C GLY A 83 6.99 1.67 2.74
N THR A 84 8.31 1.62 2.89
CA THR A 84 9.17 2.80 2.66
C THR A 84 9.11 3.26 1.20
N SER A 85 9.23 2.35 0.23
CA SER A 85 9.09 2.68 -1.19
C SER A 85 7.73 3.32 -1.50
N PHE A 86 6.65 2.75 -0.95
CA PHE A 86 5.29 3.27 -1.11
C PHE A 86 5.13 4.66 -0.51
N ILE A 87 5.65 4.90 0.70
CA ILE A 87 5.62 6.22 1.36
C ILE A 87 6.40 7.25 0.54
N LEU A 88 7.58 6.90 0.02
CA LEU A 88 8.38 7.80 -0.82
C LEU A 88 7.65 8.15 -2.12
N TRP A 89 7.03 7.16 -2.77
CA TRP A 89 6.16 7.38 -3.92
C TRP A 89 4.97 8.27 -3.57
N LEU A 90 4.29 8.00 -2.45
CA LEU A 90 3.13 8.76 -1.96
C LEU A 90 3.49 10.22 -1.70
N TYR A 91 4.64 10.47 -1.07
CA TYR A 91 5.17 11.80 -0.81
C TYR A 91 5.45 12.56 -2.12
N GLN A 92 6.03 11.87 -3.12
CA GLN A 92 6.30 12.45 -4.43
C GLN A 92 5.00 12.83 -5.16
N VAL A 93 4.04 11.90 -5.30
CA VAL A 93 2.78 12.19 -5.99
C VAL A 93 1.96 13.26 -5.25
N ARG A 94 2.07 13.32 -3.92
CA ARG A 94 1.46 14.39 -3.11
C ARG A 94 2.11 15.74 -3.38
N ALA A 95 3.44 15.80 -3.53
CA ALA A 95 4.17 17.02 -3.84
C ALA A 95 3.82 17.56 -5.23
N ASN A 96 3.66 16.67 -6.21
CA ASN A 96 3.28 17.01 -7.59
C ASN A 96 1.93 17.73 -7.68
N LEU A 97 1.01 17.54 -6.73
CA LEU A 97 -0.27 18.27 -6.73
C LEU A 97 -0.08 19.79 -6.71
N ARG A 98 0.99 20.28 -6.07
CA ARG A 98 1.31 21.72 -6.08
C ARG A 98 1.82 22.19 -7.44
N ALA A 99 2.51 21.32 -8.19
CA ALA A 99 2.97 21.62 -9.54
C ALA A 99 1.79 21.77 -10.52
N PHE A 100 0.65 21.11 -10.24
CA PHE A 100 -0.61 21.32 -10.97
C PHE A 100 -1.36 22.60 -10.54
N GLY A 101 -0.82 23.37 -9.60
CA GLY A 101 -1.47 24.54 -9.03
C GLY A 101 -2.61 24.23 -8.05
N ALA A 102 -2.87 22.95 -7.72
CA ALA A 102 -4.01 22.55 -6.90
C ALA A 102 -4.04 23.28 -5.55
N ARG A 103 -5.18 23.92 -5.24
CA ARG A 103 -5.35 24.78 -4.06
C ARG A 103 -6.27 24.15 -3.02
N ARG A 104 -6.18 24.70 -1.80
CA ARG A 104 -7.01 24.33 -0.65
C ARG A 104 -6.97 22.82 -0.37
N MET A 105 -5.80 22.20 -0.39
CA MET A 105 -5.68 20.79 -0.01
C MET A 105 -5.95 20.63 1.50
N ASP A 106 -6.64 19.56 1.88
CA ASP A 106 -6.99 19.29 3.28
C ASP A 106 -5.82 18.65 4.03
N TYR A 107 -4.98 17.86 3.35
CA TYR A 107 -3.90 17.11 3.97
C TYR A 107 -2.51 17.55 3.52
N GLY A 108 -1.70 18.11 4.43
CA GLY A 108 -0.28 18.37 4.20
C GLY A 108 0.57 17.11 3.92
N ARG A 109 1.83 17.30 3.49
CA ARG A 109 2.74 16.19 3.16
C ARG A 109 3.09 15.32 4.37
N GLU A 110 3.05 15.88 5.58
CA GLU A 110 3.32 15.17 6.83
C GLU A 110 2.36 14.00 7.04
N TRP A 111 1.11 14.15 6.59
CA TRP A 111 0.09 13.10 6.68
C TRP A 111 0.39 11.87 5.82
N CYS A 112 1.29 11.95 4.83
CA CYS A 112 1.75 10.78 4.08
C CYS A 112 2.52 9.78 4.96
N VAL A 113 3.11 10.22 6.08
CA VAL A 113 3.83 9.37 7.04
C VAL A 113 3.02 9.24 8.33
N LEU A 114 2.65 10.38 8.93
CA LEU A 114 1.94 10.42 10.20
C LEU A 114 0.59 9.69 10.13
N GLY A 115 -0.03 9.67 8.94
CA GLY A 115 -1.26 8.93 8.71
C GLY A 115 -1.12 7.43 8.92
N PHE A 116 0.06 6.83 8.74
CA PHE A 116 0.28 5.39 8.96
C PHE A 116 0.80 5.07 10.36
N VAL A 117 1.54 6.01 10.97
CA VAL A 117 2.28 5.76 12.23
C VAL A 117 1.45 6.10 13.46
N ILE A 118 0.61 7.12 13.41
CA ILE A 118 -0.15 7.55 14.59
C ILE A 118 -1.30 6.55 14.85
N PRO A 119 -1.31 5.86 16.01
CA PRO A 119 -2.39 4.93 16.35
C PRO A 119 -3.75 5.64 16.38
N GLY A 120 -4.79 4.96 15.91
CA GLY A 120 -6.15 5.52 15.83
C GLY A 120 -6.38 6.33 14.55
N LEU A 121 -5.42 7.17 14.16
CA LEU A 121 -5.47 7.89 12.88
C LEU A 121 -5.18 6.96 11.69
N ASN A 122 -4.34 5.96 11.92
CA ASN A 122 -3.99 4.93 10.96
C ASN A 122 -5.16 4.07 10.46
N PHE A 123 -6.37 4.22 11.00
CA PHE A 123 -7.58 3.57 10.49
C PHE A 123 -8.25 4.32 9.33
N TYR A 124 -8.01 5.61 9.16
CA TYR A 124 -8.71 6.41 8.16
C TYR A 124 -7.86 7.47 7.45
N ARG A 125 -6.76 7.95 8.05
CA ARG A 125 -5.90 8.97 7.43
C ARG A 125 -5.27 8.52 6.12
N PRO A 126 -4.73 7.29 5.99
CA PRO A 126 -4.17 6.83 4.72
C PRO A 126 -5.17 6.87 3.57
N TYR A 127 -6.41 6.44 3.84
CA TYR A 127 -7.51 6.52 2.87
C TYR A 127 -7.80 7.97 2.45
N GLN A 128 -7.91 8.89 3.41
CA GLN A 128 -8.23 10.28 3.13
C GLN A 128 -7.13 10.97 2.30
N VAL A 129 -5.86 10.74 2.64
CA VAL A 129 -4.72 11.28 1.89
C VAL A 129 -4.70 10.73 0.46
N MET A 130 -4.91 9.43 0.30
CA MET A 130 -4.91 8.79 -1.00
C MET A 130 -6.11 9.22 -1.87
N ALA A 131 -7.28 9.41 -1.26
CA ALA A 131 -8.47 9.92 -1.93
C ALA A 131 -8.25 11.36 -2.45
N GLU A 132 -7.67 12.25 -1.64
CA GLU A 132 -7.30 13.61 -2.06
C GLU A 132 -6.35 13.56 -3.25
N ILE A 133 -5.30 12.72 -3.18
CA ILE A 133 -4.33 12.55 -4.27
C ILE A 133 -5.02 12.04 -5.53
N TRP A 134 -5.90 11.05 -5.41
CA TRP A 134 -6.65 10.49 -6.53
C TRP A 134 -7.46 11.58 -7.25
N GLN A 135 -8.25 12.33 -6.49
CA GLN A 135 -9.10 13.40 -7.01
C GLN A 135 -8.29 14.52 -7.68
N ALA A 136 -7.25 15.00 -7.00
CA ALA A 136 -6.41 16.08 -7.50
C ALA A 136 -5.51 15.65 -8.68
N SER A 137 -5.26 14.36 -8.85
CA SER A 137 -4.49 13.82 -9.98
C SER A 137 -5.33 13.56 -11.23
N ALA A 138 -6.66 13.72 -11.20
CA ALA A 138 -7.50 13.39 -12.33
C ALA A 138 -7.18 14.25 -13.57
N PRO A 139 -6.87 13.63 -14.73
CA PRO A 139 -6.41 14.35 -15.92
C PRO A 139 -7.56 14.97 -16.73
N GLN A 140 -8.82 14.71 -16.37
CA GLN A 140 -9.96 15.40 -16.99
C GLN A 140 -10.26 16.75 -16.33
N ASN A 141 -9.87 16.93 -15.05
CA ASN A 141 -10.08 18.17 -14.32
C ASN A 141 -8.80 18.98 -14.25
N LEU A 142 -8.78 20.13 -14.92
CA LEU A 142 -7.64 21.05 -14.93
C LEU A 142 -7.85 22.26 -14.02
N ASP A 143 -9.03 22.42 -13.42
CA ASP A 143 -9.32 23.51 -12.50
C ASP A 143 -8.58 23.28 -11.16
N PRO A 144 -7.72 24.22 -10.72
CA PRO A 144 -7.00 24.11 -9.46
C PRO A 144 -7.86 24.06 -8.19
N PHE A 145 -9.12 24.51 -8.25
CA PHE A 145 -10.03 24.61 -7.11
C PHE A 145 -11.11 23.52 -7.08
N ASP A 146 -11.40 22.91 -8.23
CA ASP A 146 -12.55 22.00 -8.41
C ASP A 146 -12.22 20.50 -8.20
N TRP A 147 -11.02 20.18 -7.74
CA TRP A 147 -10.59 18.78 -7.58
C TRP A 147 -11.51 17.98 -6.63
N ARG A 148 -12.16 18.61 -5.64
CA ARG A 148 -13.06 17.94 -4.68
C ARG A 148 -14.29 17.30 -5.31
N ASN A 149 -14.74 17.82 -6.46
CA ASN A 149 -15.92 17.33 -7.16
C ASN A 149 -15.62 16.13 -8.06
N VAL A 150 -14.34 15.75 -8.19
CA VAL A 150 -13.94 14.54 -8.92
C VAL A 150 -14.37 13.31 -8.13
N ALA A 151 -15.05 12.38 -8.80
CA ALA A 151 -15.46 11.13 -8.18
C ALA A 151 -14.24 10.28 -7.76
N ILE A 152 -14.28 9.78 -6.52
CA ILE A 152 -13.28 8.82 -6.03
C ILE A 152 -13.59 7.45 -6.65
N SER A 153 -12.57 6.83 -7.26
CA SER A 153 -12.71 5.47 -7.79
C SER A 153 -12.93 4.48 -6.65
N LYS A 154 -13.77 3.47 -6.87
CA LYS A 154 -13.98 2.35 -5.93
C LYS A 154 -12.69 1.63 -5.55
N LEU A 155 -11.63 1.76 -6.37
CA LEU A 155 -10.30 1.24 -6.06
C LEU A 155 -9.77 1.72 -4.70
N VAL A 156 -9.93 3.01 -4.36
CA VAL A 156 -9.38 3.60 -3.13
C VAL A 156 -10.04 3.04 -1.85
N PRO A 157 -11.38 3.03 -1.71
CA PRO A 157 -12.01 2.42 -0.54
C PRO A 157 -11.84 0.89 -0.50
N THR A 158 -11.85 0.19 -1.65
CA THR A 158 -11.60 -1.26 -1.68
C THR A 158 -10.17 -1.60 -1.23
N TRP A 159 -9.17 -0.88 -1.73
CA TRP A 159 -7.78 -1.02 -1.28
C TRP A 159 -7.67 -0.87 0.23
N TRP A 160 -8.24 0.20 0.78
CA TRP A 160 -8.13 0.47 2.20
C TRP A 160 -8.87 -0.55 3.06
N GLY A 161 -10.07 -0.97 2.64
CA GLY A 161 -10.82 -2.02 3.32
C GLY A 161 -10.06 -3.35 3.39
N VAL A 162 -9.35 -3.71 2.30
CA VAL A 162 -8.49 -4.91 2.28
C VAL A 162 -7.26 -4.75 3.17
N CYS A 163 -6.63 -3.57 3.21
CA CYS A 163 -5.54 -3.30 4.16
C CYS A 163 -5.99 -3.43 5.62
N LEU A 164 -7.18 -2.91 5.96
CA LEU A 164 -7.74 -3.05 7.30
C LEU A 164 -8.09 -4.50 7.65
N ALA A 165 -8.61 -5.27 6.69
CA ALA A 165 -8.86 -6.70 6.88
C ALA A 165 -7.56 -7.46 7.16
N CYS A 166 -6.51 -7.21 6.37
CA CYS A 166 -5.18 -7.77 6.57
C CYS A 166 -4.66 -7.51 8.00
N ALA A 167 -4.61 -6.24 8.40
CA ALA A 167 -4.16 -5.84 9.74
C ALA A 167 -5.05 -6.43 10.85
N GLY A 168 -6.35 -6.54 10.62
CA GLY A 168 -7.28 -7.17 11.54
C GLY A 168 -7.01 -8.66 11.75
N PHE A 169 -6.75 -9.41 10.67
CA PHE A 169 -6.42 -10.84 10.78
C PHE A 169 -5.08 -11.07 11.47
N GLU A 170 -4.05 -10.28 11.15
CA GLU A 170 -2.76 -10.34 11.85
C GLU A 170 -2.90 -10.04 13.34
N PHE A 171 -3.66 -8.99 13.68
CA PHE A 171 -3.90 -8.62 15.08
C PHE A 171 -4.66 -9.72 15.84
N LEU A 172 -5.69 -10.32 15.23
CA LEU A 172 -6.43 -11.42 15.83
C LEU A 172 -5.55 -12.67 16.00
N ALA A 173 -4.70 -13.00 15.02
CA ALA A 173 -3.76 -14.10 15.12
C ALA A 173 -2.81 -13.88 16.30
N LEU A 174 -2.25 -12.68 16.41
CA LEU A 174 -1.34 -12.27 17.48
C LEU A 174 -1.99 -12.35 18.87
N LEU A 175 -3.20 -11.81 19.03
CA LEU A 175 -3.96 -11.90 20.29
C LEU A 175 -4.27 -13.35 20.67
N THR A 176 -4.57 -14.18 19.68
CA THR A 176 -4.83 -15.60 19.90
C THR A 176 -3.57 -16.34 20.34
N SER A 177 -2.39 -15.96 19.80
CA SER A 177 -1.09 -16.52 20.17
C SER A 177 -0.62 -16.13 21.57
N PHE A 178 -0.88 -14.90 22.04
CA PHE A 178 -0.41 -14.41 23.33
C PHE A 178 -1.19 -14.92 24.55
N ASN A 179 -2.43 -15.39 24.37
CA ASN A 179 -3.20 -15.93 25.48
C ASN A 179 -2.51 -17.18 26.06
N SER A 180 -2.45 -17.31 27.39
CA SER A 180 -1.84 -18.46 28.06
C SER A 180 -2.65 -19.73 27.83
N GLY A 181 -2.06 -20.74 27.19
CA GLY A 181 -2.65 -22.06 26.96
C GLY A 181 -2.42 -22.58 25.53
N LEU A 182 -1.42 -23.44 25.34
CA LEU A 182 -1.22 -24.14 24.08
C LEU A 182 -2.32 -25.20 23.95
N SER A 183 -3.25 -25.01 23.03
CA SER A 183 -4.28 -25.99 22.69
C SER A 183 -4.34 -26.19 21.18
N LEU A 184 -4.62 -27.42 20.75
CA LEU A 184 -4.68 -27.76 19.33
C LEU A 184 -5.74 -26.94 18.56
N PRO A 185 -6.96 -26.72 19.08
CA PRO A 185 -7.95 -25.86 18.41
C PRO A 185 -7.48 -24.41 18.25
N ARG A 186 -6.69 -23.90 19.20
CA ARG A 186 -6.14 -22.55 19.13
C ARG A 186 -5.11 -22.42 18.01
N LEU A 187 -4.22 -23.41 17.87
CA LEU A 187 -3.25 -23.43 16.77
C LEU A 187 -3.95 -23.49 15.41
N GLN A 188 -5.05 -24.24 15.29
CA GLN A 188 -5.87 -24.27 14.06
C GLN A 188 -6.45 -22.89 13.73
N VAL A 189 -6.98 -22.19 14.73
CA VAL A 189 -7.51 -20.82 14.56
C VAL A 189 -6.40 -19.85 14.12
N VAL A 190 -5.23 -19.89 14.75
CA VAL A 190 -4.08 -19.03 14.38
C VAL A 190 -3.67 -19.30 12.92
N ALA A 191 -3.53 -20.56 12.52
CA ALA A 191 -3.14 -20.91 11.15
C ALA A 191 -4.19 -20.47 10.12
N ILE A 192 -5.49 -20.58 10.43
CA ILE A 192 -6.56 -20.05 9.57
C ILE A 192 -6.49 -18.52 9.46
N LEU A 193 -6.28 -17.82 10.58
CA LEU A 193 -6.13 -16.36 10.57
C LEU A 193 -4.91 -15.92 9.75
N ASN A 194 -3.79 -16.65 9.82
CA ASN A 194 -2.62 -16.38 8.99
C ASN A 194 -2.90 -16.57 7.49
N ILE A 195 -3.67 -17.59 7.10
CA ILE A 195 -4.09 -17.77 5.69
C ILE A 195 -4.91 -16.55 5.23
N LEU A 196 -5.86 -16.10 6.05
CA LEU A 196 -6.70 -14.94 5.74
C LEU A 196 -5.88 -13.65 5.67
N ALA A 197 -4.91 -13.48 6.58
CA ALA A 197 -3.96 -12.37 6.57
C ALA A 197 -3.12 -12.37 5.30
N ASP A 198 -2.42 -13.46 4.98
CA ASP A 198 -1.56 -13.57 3.80
C ASP A 198 -2.35 -13.38 2.48
N THR A 199 -3.57 -13.93 2.42
CA THR A 199 -4.45 -13.72 1.25
C THR A 199 -4.86 -12.25 1.12
N SER A 200 -5.20 -11.60 2.23
CA SER A 200 -5.52 -10.17 2.26
C SER A 200 -4.31 -9.30 1.91
N ALA A 201 -3.11 -9.68 2.35
CA ALA A 201 -1.86 -9.01 2.03
C ALA A 201 -1.56 -9.09 0.52
N ALA A 202 -1.74 -10.27 -0.10
CA ALA A 202 -1.57 -10.44 -1.53
C ALA A 202 -2.57 -9.59 -2.33
N LEU A 203 -3.84 -9.54 -1.91
CA LEU A 203 -4.86 -8.67 -2.51
C LEU A 203 -4.54 -7.18 -2.31
N ALA A 204 -4.10 -6.78 -1.12
CA ALA A 204 -3.67 -5.41 -0.83
C ALA A 204 -2.50 -5.00 -1.73
N CYS A 205 -1.50 -5.87 -1.93
CA CYS A 205 -0.39 -5.60 -2.84
C CYS A 205 -0.87 -5.39 -4.28
N CYS A 206 -1.75 -6.27 -4.77
CA CYS A 206 -2.36 -6.16 -6.10
C CYS A 206 -3.10 -4.82 -6.29
N LEU A 207 -3.96 -4.45 -5.35
CA LEU A 207 -4.68 -3.18 -5.38
C LEU A 207 -3.75 -1.97 -5.28
N THR A 208 -2.69 -2.07 -4.47
CA THR A 208 -1.67 -1.02 -4.34
C THR A 208 -0.90 -0.83 -5.64
N ILE A 209 -0.53 -1.92 -6.34
CA ILE A 209 0.13 -1.86 -7.66
C ILE A 209 -0.77 -1.14 -8.68
N PHE A 210 -2.06 -1.49 -8.72
CA PHE A 210 -3.01 -0.81 -9.60
C PHE A 210 -3.14 0.67 -9.25
N MET A 211 -3.20 1.00 -7.96
CA MET A 211 -3.30 2.37 -7.48
C MET A 211 -2.07 3.20 -7.84
N VAL A 212 -0.87 2.66 -7.59
CA VAL A 212 0.42 3.27 -7.93
C VAL A 212 0.50 3.55 -9.43
N SER A 213 0.13 2.56 -10.24
CA SER A 213 0.16 2.68 -11.70
C SER A 213 -0.84 3.73 -12.19
N ARG A 214 -2.11 3.65 -11.75
CA ARG A 214 -3.18 4.55 -12.19
C ARG A 214 -2.90 6.00 -11.82
N VAL A 215 -2.48 6.27 -10.60
CA VAL A 215 -2.17 7.63 -10.16
C VAL A 215 -0.93 8.18 -10.85
N SER A 216 0.12 7.36 -11.01
CA SER A 216 1.34 7.80 -11.70
C SER A 216 1.06 8.15 -13.18
N HIS A 217 0.25 7.35 -13.88
CA HIS A 217 -0.18 7.67 -15.25
C HIS A 217 -1.08 8.90 -15.30
N ALA A 218 -2.08 8.99 -14.42
CA ALA A 218 -2.98 10.13 -14.35
C ALA A 218 -2.22 11.47 -14.14
N GLN A 219 -1.18 11.47 -13.30
CA GLN A 219 -0.35 12.65 -13.06
C GLN A 219 0.49 13.05 -14.29
N LEU A 220 1.03 12.08 -15.03
CA LEU A 220 1.75 12.35 -16.28
C LEU A 220 0.79 12.91 -17.34
N ASP A 221 -0.34 12.24 -17.56
CA ASP A 221 -1.35 12.69 -18.53
C ASP A 221 -1.88 14.10 -18.20
N LYS A 222 -2.03 14.41 -16.91
CA LYS A 222 -2.46 15.73 -16.45
C LYS A 222 -1.40 16.79 -16.71
N TRP A 223 -0.13 16.48 -16.43
CA TRP A 223 0.99 17.38 -16.71
C TRP A 223 1.07 17.74 -18.19
N ASP A 224 1.05 16.73 -19.07
CA ASP A 224 1.12 16.92 -20.52
C ASP A 224 -0.05 17.77 -21.05
N LYS A 225 -1.24 17.62 -20.46
CA LYS A 225 -2.42 18.45 -20.80
C LYS A 225 -2.30 19.91 -20.32
N LEU A 226 -1.71 20.13 -19.15
CA LEU A 226 -1.49 21.48 -18.62
C LEU A 226 -0.43 22.21 -19.45
N GLU A 227 0.62 21.50 -19.87
CA GLU A 227 1.69 22.01 -20.73
C GLU A 227 1.18 22.34 -22.14
N SER A 228 0.49 21.39 -22.79
CA SER A 228 -0.08 21.60 -24.14
C SER A 228 -1.11 22.73 -24.22
N ARG A 229 -1.77 23.08 -23.10
CA ARG A 229 -2.71 24.21 -23.02
C ARG A 229 -2.04 25.52 -22.57
N GLY A 230 -0.74 25.53 -22.31
CA GLY A 230 -0.01 26.71 -21.83
C GLY A 230 -0.48 27.21 -20.46
N LEU A 231 -1.09 26.34 -19.65
CA LEU A 231 -1.62 26.67 -18.31
C LEU A 231 -0.52 26.64 -17.24
N LEU A 232 0.61 26.03 -17.55
CA LEU A 232 1.85 26.14 -16.82
C LEU A 232 2.60 27.31 -17.46
N GLY A 233 2.76 28.44 -16.76
CA GLY A 233 3.56 29.56 -17.27
C GLY A 233 4.90 29.04 -17.81
N ALA A 234 5.30 29.48 -19.00
CA ALA A 234 6.30 28.85 -19.87
C ALA A 234 7.42 28.12 -19.10
N SER A 235 7.24 26.82 -18.86
CA SER A 235 8.21 26.00 -18.14
C SER A 235 9.26 25.52 -19.14
N SER A 236 10.47 26.07 -19.03
CA SER A 236 11.67 25.61 -19.74
C SER A 236 11.87 24.10 -19.56
N ALA A 237 11.82 23.35 -20.66
CA ALA A 237 12.34 21.99 -20.70
C ALA A 237 13.86 22.03 -20.46
N PRO A 238 14.43 21.21 -19.56
CA PRO A 238 15.88 21.01 -19.54
C PRO A 238 16.26 20.15 -20.75
N ALA A 239 17.23 20.64 -21.52
CA ALA A 239 17.94 19.91 -22.57
C ALA A 239 18.74 18.73 -22.00
#